data_AF-A0A1I3MJL8-F1
#
_entry.id   AF-A0A1I3MJL8-F1
#
_cell.length_a   1.000
_cell.length_b   1.000
_cell.length_c   1.000
_cell.angle_alpha   90.00
_cell.angle_beta   90.00
_cell.angle_gamma   90.00
#
_symmetry.space_group_name_H-M   'P 1'
#
loop_
_entity.id
_entity.type
_entity.pdbx_description
1 polymer ?
#
loop_
_entity_poly.entity_id
_entity_poly.type
_entity_poly.pdbx_seq_one_letter_code
_entity_poly.pdbx_strand_id
1 'polypeptide(L)'
;MARVALERWQAEFVRVTCFYGVGRPMPTKVWEVLTTIAPETRNELLAAQAVTEQGPFRDGRLICSTTPGRMDVVYHGVATGGFPSLGSVQSAQSALVDLISEHVEFFTHASRVAFGMTATIPVSAREDGYRILGELLSGVTVDVESRDLFYQINRPRESRLMPGTEINRLSKWSAAQITQFSTSTGASSALPIFGVRCEVDLSTAPEVLLQLNTQDLRGLLDEFTALSREMFEEGDIK
;
A
#
# COMPACT_ATOMS: atom_id res chain seq x y z
N MET A 1 19.83 -16.71 2.24
CA MET A 1 19.38 -15.44 2.82
C MET A 1 18.33 -15.76 3.87
N ALA A 2 18.32 -15.04 5.00
CA ALA A 2 17.24 -15.17 5.98
C ALA A 2 15.95 -14.64 5.34
N ARG A 3 14.85 -15.35 5.50
CA ARG A 3 13.52 -14.93 5.05
C ARG A 3 12.71 -14.53 6.25
N VAL A 4 12.07 -13.37 6.18
CA VAL A 4 11.12 -12.93 7.20
C VAL A 4 9.74 -13.47 6.81
N ALA A 5 9.13 -14.24 7.70
CA ALA A 5 7.87 -14.90 7.38
C ALA A 5 6.73 -13.88 7.18
N LEU A 6 5.95 -14.03 6.10
CA LEU A 6 4.93 -13.06 5.69
C LEU A 6 3.87 -12.81 6.77
N GLU A 7 3.54 -13.81 7.58
CA GLU A 7 2.57 -13.74 8.67
C GLU A 7 2.98 -12.80 9.81
N ARG A 8 4.27 -12.42 9.89
CA ARG A 8 4.75 -11.43 10.87
C ARG A 8 4.36 -10.01 10.48
N TRP A 9 4.09 -9.76 9.20
CA TRP A 9 3.75 -8.45 8.68
C TRP A 9 2.27 -8.14 8.91
N GLN A 10 2.01 -7.01 9.55
CA GLN A 10 0.68 -6.44 9.73
C GLN A 10 0.47 -5.33 8.72
N ALA A 11 -0.50 -5.49 7.82
CA ALA A 11 -0.80 -4.51 6.79
C ALA A 11 -1.40 -3.24 7.41
N GLU A 12 -0.80 -2.08 7.18
CA GLU A 12 -1.35 -0.79 7.62
C GLU A 12 -2.33 -0.24 6.59
N PHE A 13 -1.96 -0.29 5.32
CA PHE A 13 -2.85 0.05 4.21
C PHE A 13 -2.41 -0.64 2.92
N VAL A 14 -3.35 -0.75 1.99
CA VAL A 14 -3.12 -1.16 0.60
C VAL A 14 -3.85 -0.20 -0.33
N ARG A 15 -3.23 0.11 -1.47
CA ARG A 15 -3.68 1.11 -2.43
C ARG A 15 -3.59 0.55 -3.84
N VAL A 16 -4.60 0.83 -4.65
CA VAL A 16 -4.45 0.81 -6.10
C VAL A 16 -4.68 2.23 -6.63
N THR A 17 -3.81 2.64 -7.55
CA THR A 17 -3.88 3.93 -8.23
C THR A 17 -3.98 3.67 -9.73
N CYS A 18 -4.96 4.28 -10.37
CA CYS A 18 -5.09 4.28 -11.82
C CYS A 18 -4.87 5.70 -12.35
N PHE A 19 -4.03 5.80 -13.37
CA PHE A 19 -3.76 7.05 -14.08
C PHE A 19 -4.45 7.02 -15.42
N TYR A 20 -5.03 8.15 -15.81
CA TYR A 20 -5.80 8.32 -17.03
C TYR A 20 -5.19 9.44 -17.86
N GLY A 21 -5.22 9.28 -19.19
CA GLY A 21 -4.77 10.30 -20.12
C GLY A 21 -5.60 11.59 -20.03
N VAL A 22 -4.98 12.71 -20.44
CA VAL A 22 -5.61 14.04 -20.44
C VAL A 22 -6.93 14.04 -21.23
N GLY A 23 -7.94 14.70 -20.67
CA GLY A 23 -9.24 14.90 -21.35
C GLY A 23 -10.18 13.70 -21.28
N ARG A 24 -9.80 12.61 -20.62
CA ARG A 24 -10.75 11.51 -20.35
C ARG A 24 -11.69 11.88 -19.20
N PRO A 25 -12.99 11.57 -19.31
CA PRO A 25 -13.90 11.71 -18.19
C PRO A 25 -13.40 10.85 -17.03
N MET A 26 -13.20 11.47 -15.87
CA MET A 26 -12.90 10.72 -14.67
C MET A 26 -14.19 10.09 -14.14
N PRO A 27 -14.12 8.85 -13.62
CA PRO A 27 -15.29 8.27 -12.98
C PRO A 27 -15.73 9.13 -11.80
N THR A 28 -17.04 9.25 -11.62
CA THR A 28 -17.63 9.91 -10.44
C THR A 28 -18.31 8.85 -9.59
N LYS A 29 -18.51 9.12 -8.29
CA LYS A 29 -19.16 8.19 -7.35
C LYS A 29 -18.43 6.84 -7.24
N VAL A 30 -17.10 6.88 -7.23
CA VAL A 30 -16.23 5.70 -7.15
C VAL A 30 -16.62 4.82 -5.96
N TRP A 31 -16.88 5.43 -4.81
CA TRP A 31 -17.33 4.71 -3.62
C TRP A 31 -18.60 3.89 -3.87
N GLU A 32 -19.67 4.54 -4.33
CA GLU A 32 -20.99 3.91 -4.51
C GLU A 32 -20.92 2.76 -5.52
N VAL A 33 -20.09 2.88 -6.55
CA VAL A 33 -19.87 1.81 -7.54
C VAL A 33 -19.21 0.60 -6.89
N LEU A 34 -18.13 0.82 -6.13
CA LEU A 34 -17.35 -0.27 -5.52
C LEU A 34 -18.07 -0.93 -4.34
N THR A 35 -18.79 -0.16 -3.54
CA THR A 35 -19.36 -0.68 -2.28
C THR A 35 -20.87 -0.90 -2.33
N THR A 36 -21.54 -0.48 -3.41
CA THR A 36 -23.01 -0.53 -3.59
C THR A 36 -23.82 0.27 -2.56
N ILE A 37 -23.17 1.10 -1.74
CA ILE A 37 -23.78 1.91 -0.67
C ILE A 37 -23.26 3.35 -0.72
N ALA A 38 -23.98 4.29 -0.12
CA ALA A 38 -23.53 5.68 -0.02
C ALA A 38 -22.30 5.82 0.89
N PRO A 39 -21.38 6.78 0.62
CA PRO A 39 -20.25 7.06 1.50
C PRO A 39 -20.70 7.73 2.80
N GLU A 40 -19.96 7.47 3.88
CA GLU A 40 -20.16 8.17 5.17
C GLU A 40 -19.76 9.64 5.06
N THR A 41 -18.69 9.93 4.33
CA THR A 41 -18.20 11.29 4.10
C THR A 41 -17.85 11.48 2.63
N ARG A 42 -18.26 12.61 2.07
CA ARG A 42 -17.92 13.04 0.72
C ARG A 42 -17.44 14.50 0.76
N ASN A 43 -16.22 14.72 0.30
CA ASN A 43 -15.60 16.03 0.22
C ASN A 43 -15.33 16.37 -1.25
N GLU A 44 -15.77 17.54 -1.68
CA GLU A 44 -15.55 18.03 -3.05
C GLU A 44 -14.82 19.37 -3.02
N LEU A 45 -13.71 19.45 -3.76
CA LEU A 45 -12.94 20.66 -3.94
C LEU A 45 -13.09 21.11 -5.39
N LEU A 46 -14.12 21.91 -5.66
CA LEU A 46 -14.49 22.33 -7.02
C LEU A 46 -13.34 22.97 -7.79
N ALA A 47 -12.54 23.83 -7.13
CA ALA A 47 -11.39 24.50 -7.76
C ALA A 47 -10.30 23.52 -8.22
N ALA A 48 -10.13 22.39 -7.52
CA ALA A 48 -9.15 21.35 -7.84
C ALA A 48 -9.75 20.19 -8.66
N GLN A 49 -11.07 20.22 -8.93
CA GLN A 49 -11.83 19.11 -9.51
C GLN A 49 -11.55 17.79 -8.77
N ALA A 50 -11.40 17.86 -7.45
CA ALA A 50 -11.07 16.72 -6.60
C ALA A 50 -12.29 16.27 -5.80
N VAL A 51 -12.51 14.96 -5.74
CA VAL A 51 -13.56 14.32 -4.95
C VAL A 51 -12.93 13.25 -4.09
N THR A 52 -13.23 13.24 -2.80
CA THR A 52 -12.85 12.18 -1.87
C THR A 52 -14.09 11.64 -1.18
N GLU A 53 -14.27 10.33 -1.26
CA GLU A 53 -15.38 9.57 -0.67
C GLU A 53 -14.79 8.53 0.29
N GLN A 54 -15.34 8.38 1.49
CA GLN A 54 -14.82 7.45 2.49
C GLN A 54 -15.91 6.90 3.41
N GLY A 55 -15.60 5.78 4.05
CA GLY A 55 -16.48 5.12 5.01
C GLY A 55 -15.89 3.81 5.53
N PRO A 56 -16.62 3.09 6.39
CA PRO A 56 -16.25 1.75 6.84
C PRO A 56 -16.23 0.76 5.68
N PHE A 57 -15.23 -0.12 5.65
CA PHE A 57 -15.16 -1.24 4.71
C PHE A 57 -14.47 -2.42 5.39
N ARG A 58 -15.19 -3.53 5.56
CA ARG A 58 -14.74 -4.70 6.33
C ARG A 58 -14.13 -4.25 7.68
N ASP A 59 -12.93 -4.71 8.02
CA ASP A 59 -12.24 -4.42 9.29
C ASP A 59 -11.51 -3.06 9.31
N GLY A 60 -11.73 -2.20 8.31
CA GLY A 60 -11.02 -0.93 8.19
C GLY A 60 -11.86 0.17 7.54
N ARG A 61 -11.17 1.11 6.89
CA ARG A 61 -11.79 2.20 6.15
C ARG A 61 -11.31 2.21 4.71
N LEU A 62 -12.24 2.32 3.78
CA LEU A 62 -11.92 2.57 2.38
C LEU A 62 -11.93 4.08 2.14
N ILE A 63 -11.10 4.54 1.22
CA ILE A 63 -11.04 5.92 0.76
C ILE A 63 -10.88 5.89 -0.75
N CYS A 64 -11.83 6.48 -1.46
CA CYS A 64 -11.80 6.64 -2.89
C CYS A 64 -11.56 8.11 -3.21
N SER A 65 -10.45 8.42 -3.88
CA SER A 65 -10.11 9.79 -4.26
C SER A 65 -9.97 9.89 -5.76
N THR A 66 -10.55 10.93 -6.34
CA THR A 66 -10.49 11.23 -7.77
C THR A 66 -10.00 12.65 -7.96
N THR A 67 -9.00 12.81 -8.81
CA THR A 67 -8.47 14.10 -9.29
C THR A 67 -8.34 14.03 -10.81
N PRO A 68 -8.15 15.15 -11.53
CA PRO A 68 -7.96 15.10 -12.98
C PRO A 68 -6.83 14.14 -13.38
N GLY A 69 -7.17 13.08 -14.11
CA GLY A 69 -6.22 12.08 -14.61
C GLY A 69 -5.76 11.04 -13.59
N ARG A 70 -6.29 11.01 -12.37
CA ARG A 70 -5.85 10.06 -11.33
C ARG A 70 -6.99 9.65 -10.40
N MET A 71 -7.07 8.36 -10.15
CA MET A 71 -7.96 7.75 -9.17
C MET A 71 -7.17 6.89 -8.20
N ASP A 72 -7.43 7.03 -6.91
CA ASP A 72 -6.85 6.21 -5.85
C ASP A 72 -7.98 5.50 -5.09
N VAL A 73 -7.81 4.20 -4.87
CA VAL A 73 -8.64 3.40 -3.98
C VAL A 73 -7.72 2.87 -2.88
N VAL A 74 -7.94 3.34 -1.66
CA VAL A 74 -7.08 3.03 -0.51
C VAL A 74 -7.88 2.34 0.57
N TYR A 75 -7.42 1.17 1.01
CA TYR A 75 -7.96 0.46 2.15
C TYR A 75 -6.99 0.60 3.32
N HIS A 76 -7.46 1.19 4.42
CA HIS A 76 -6.67 1.55 5.60
C HIS A 76 -7.13 0.82 6.86
N GLY A 77 -6.16 0.38 7.66
CA GLY A 77 -6.38 -0.16 8.99
C GLY A 77 -6.75 0.93 9.99
N VAL A 78 -7.38 0.52 11.08
CA VAL A 78 -7.73 1.40 12.20
C VAL A 78 -6.78 1.08 13.36
N ALA A 79 -6.26 2.11 14.04
CA ALA A 79 -5.40 1.92 15.20
C ALA A 79 -6.24 1.65 16.46
N THR A 80 -6.00 0.51 17.11
CA THR A 80 -6.66 0.10 18.35
C THR A 80 -5.68 -0.05 19.52
N GLY A 81 -4.64 0.80 19.55
CA GLY A 81 -3.58 0.77 20.57
C GLY A 81 -2.25 0.20 20.06
N GLY A 82 -1.90 0.53 18.81
CA GLY A 82 -0.72 0.05 18.12
C GLY A 82 -0.58 0.74 16.77
N PHE A 83 0.23 0.15 15.89
CA PHE A 83 0.18 0.50 14.47
C PHE A 83 -1.23 0.24 13.92
N PRO A 84 -1.75 1.09 13.01
CA PRO A 84 -2.96 0.78 12.28
C PRO A 84 -2.82 -0.58 11.59
N SER A 85 -3.85 -1.42 11.64
CA SER A 85 -3.75 -2.77 11.07
C SER A 85 -5.03 -3.19 10.35
N LEU A 86 -4.85 -3.86 9.21
CA LEU A 86 -5.82 -4.62 8.43
C LEU A 86 -5.65 -6.14 8.63
N GLY A 87 -4.85 -6.54 9.62
CA GLY A 87 -4.44 -7.92 9.80
C GLY A 87 -3.30 -8.32 8.88
N SER A 88 -3.34 -9.54 8.35
CA SER A 88 -2.25 -10.09 7.54
C SER A 88 -2.12 -9.38 6.18
N VAL A 89 -0.91 -9.34 5.63
CA VAL A 89 -0.64 -8.84 4.27
C VAL A 89 -1.55 -9.51 3.24
N GLN A 90 -1.68 -10.84 3.31
CA GLN A 90 -2.47 -11.61 2.34
C GLN A 90 -3.96 -11.24 2.41
N SER A 91 -4.53 -11.15 3.61
CA SER A 91 -5.95 -10.80 3.80
C SER A 91 -6.25 -9.39 3.28
N ALA A 92 -5.40 -8.42 3.58
CA ALA A 92 -5.56 -7.03 3.13
C ALA A 92 -5.47 -6.92 1.59
N GLN A 93 -4.49 -7.59 0.99
CA GLN A 93 -4.33 -7.65 -0.47
C GLN A 93 -5.56 -8.26 -1.14
N SER A 94 -6.00 -9.44 -0.71
CA SER A 94 -7.19 -10.09 -1.27
C SER A 94 -8.43 -9.21 -1.15
N ALA A 95 -8.63 -8.57 0.01
CA ALA A 95 -9.79 -7.69 0.21
C ALA A 95 -9.87 -6.56 -0.81
N LEU A 96 -8.76 -5.87 -1.11
CA LEU A 96 -8.77 -4.78 -2.09
C LEU A 96 -8.74 -5.28 -3.53
N VAL A 97 -7.94 -6.30 -3.84
CA VAL A 97 -7.84 -6.84 -5.21
C VAL A 97 -9.17 -7.43 -5.65
N ASP A 98 -9.86 -8.19 -4.80
CA ASP A 98 -11.16 -8.76 -5.13
C ASP A 98 -12.20 -7.66 -5.36
N LEU A 99 -12.24 -6.63 -4.50
CA LEU A 99 -13.11 -5.45 -4.68
C LEU A 99 -12.89 -4.79 -6.05
N ILE A 100 -11.63 -4.54 -6.43
CA ILE A 100 -11.32 -3.89 -7.70
C ILE A 100 -11.63 -4.80 -8.89
N SER A 101 -11.41 -6.09 -8.74
CA SER A 101 -11.62 -7.08 -9.80
C SER A 101 -13.09 -7.29 -10.13
N GLU A 102 -13.96 -7.19 -9.13
CA GLU A 102 -15.42 -7.24 -9.30
C GLU A 102 -15.97 -6.05 -10.11
N HIS A 103 -15.19 -4.96 -10.19
CA HIS A 103 -15.57 -3.69 -10.83
C HIS A 103 -14.57 -3.23 -11.89
N VAL A 104 -13.88 -4.18 -12.51
CA VAL A 104 -12.77 -3.95 -13.45
C VAL A 104 -13.12 -3.01 -14.60
N GLU A 105 -14.37 -3.02 -15.07
CA GLU A 105 -14.89 -2.14 -16.12
C GLU A 105 -14.72 -0.66 -15.77
N PHE A 106 -14.75 -0.34 -14.48
CA PHE A 106 -14.58 1.02 -13.96
C PHE A 106 -13.14 1.52 -14.04
N PHE A 107 -12.19 0.60 -14.09
CA PHE A 107 -10.75 0.87 -14.18
C PHE A 107 -10.24 0.74 -15.62
N THR A 108 -11.12 0.42 -16.58
CA THR A 108 -10.75 0.34 -17.98
C THR A 108 -10.16 1.65 -18.47
N HIS A 109 -9.24 1.54 -19.43
CA HIS A 109 -8.52 2.67 -20.02
C HIS A 109 -7.54 3.42 -19.11
N ALA A 110 -7.24 2.91 -17.92
CA ALA A 110 -6.08 3.36 -17.18
C ALA A 110 -4.83 3.17 -18.05
N SER A 111 -4.09 4.24 -18.29
CA SER A 111 -2.84 4.19 -19.06
C SER A 111 -1.67 3.70 -18.21
N ARG A 112 -1.79 3.79 -16.89
CA ARG A 112 -0.81 3.30 -15.92
C ARG A 112 -1.53 2.85 -14.66
N VAL A 113 -1.04 1.78 -14.05
CA VAL A 113 -1.55 1.26 -12.78
C VAL A 113 -0.41 1.19 -11.78
N ALA A 114 -0.70 1.56 -10.54
CA ALA A 114 0.19 1.38 -9.43
C ALA A 114 -0.51 0.66 -8.28
N PHE A 115 0.27 -0.09 -7.52
CA PHE A 115 -0.12 -0.79 -6.32
C PHE A 115 0.82 -0.38 -5.19
N GLY A 116 0.27 0.23 -4.15
CA GLY A 116 1.00 0.64 -2.96
C GLY A 116 0.59 -0.20 -1.77
N MET A 117 1.53 -0.53 -0.90
CA MET A 117 1.20 -1.18 0.37
C MET A 117 2.19 -0.79 1.45
N THR A 118 1.71 -0.63 2.66
CA THR A 118 2.56 -0.52 3.84
C THR A 118 2.21 -1.61 4.82
N ALA A 119 3.24 -2.24 5.37
CA ALA A 119 3.10 -3.19 6.46
C ALA A 119 4.17 -2.96 7.51
N THR A 120 3.88 -3.39 8.73
CA THR A 120 4.77 -3.27 9.88
C THR A 120 4.90 -4.60 10.60
N ILE A 121 6.12 -4.92 11.07
CA ILE A 121 6.37 -5.96 12.06
C ILE A 121 6.54 -5.27 13.42
N PRO A 122 5.58 -5.38 14.35
CA PRO A 122 5.75 -4.85 15.70
C PRO A 122 6.92 -5.55 16.41
N VAL A 123 7.70 -4.80 17.17
CA VAL A 123 8.82 -5.32 17.97
C VAL A 123 8.83 -4.70 19.38
N SER A 124 9.48 -5.38 20.31
CA SER A 124 9.59 -4.95 21.72
C SER A 124 10.56 -3.81 21.93
N ALA A 125 11.62 -3.74 21.13
CA ALA A 125 12.67 -2.74 21.25
C ALA A 125 13.18 -2.31 19.87
N ARG A 126 13.77 -1.10 19.82
CA ARG A 126 14.35 -0.54 18.60
C ARG A 126 15.40 -1.49 18.01
N GLU A 127 16.27 -2.03 18.85
CA GLU A 127 17.37 -2.91 18.46
C GLU A 127 16.87 -4.18 17.76
N ASP A 128 15.70 -4.71 18.17
CA ASP A 128 15.07 -5.85 17.50
C ASP A 128 14.67 -5.51 16.06
N GLY A 129 14.18 -4.29 15.84
CA GLY A 129 13.84 -3.80 14.52
C GLY A 129 15.07 -3.66 13.62
N TYR A 130 16.18 -3.15 14.15
CA TYR A 130 17.44 -3.04 13.40
C TYR A 130 18.02 -4.41 13.02
N ARG A 131 17.88 -5.43 13.88
CA ARG A 131 18.29 -6.80 13.55
C ARG A 131 17.48 -7.36 12.37
N ILE A 132 16.16 -7.20 12.40
CA ILE A 132 15.29 -7.62 11.28
C ILE A 132 15.62 -6.85 9.99
N LEU A 133 15.89 -5.55 10.09
CA LEU A 133 16.33 -4.76 8.92
C LEU A 133 17.65 -5.28 8.35
N GLY A 134 18.60 -5.70 9.20
CA GLY A 134 19.84 -6.34 8.77
C GLY A 134 19.63 -7.67 8.02
N GLU A 135 18.55 -8.39 8.33
CA GLU A 135 18.16 -9.61 7.60
C GLU A 135 17.57 -9.29 6.22
N LEU A 136 16.71 -8.26 6.13
CA LEU A 136 16.04 -7.84 4.90
C LEU A 136 16.96 -7.10 3.93
N LEU A 137 17.90 -6.31 4.46
CA LEU A 137 18.75 -5.42 3.67
C LEU A 137 20.13 -6.03 3.46
N SER A 138 20.19 -7.20 2.82
CA SER A 138 21.43 -7.99 2.66
C SER A 138 22.60 -7.23 1.99
N GLY A 139 22.31 -6.18 1.23
CA GLY A 139 23.30 -5.31 0.58
C GLY A 139 23.79 -4.13 1.45
N VAL A 140 23.27 -3.97 2.67
CA VAL A 140 23.54 -2.83 3.56
C VAL A 140 23.90 -3.34 4.95
N THR A 141 24.97 -2.82 5.53
CA THR A 141 25.29 -3.08 6.94
C THR A 141 24.41 -2.23 7.84
N VAL A 142 23.53 -2.88 8.61
CA VAL A 142 22.64 -2.21 9.57
C VAL A 142 23.31 -2.19 10.95
N ASP A 143 23.65 -0.99 11.43
CA ASP A 143 24.20 -0.78 12.77
C ASP A 143 23.08 -0.64 13.80
N VAL A 144 23.06 -1.51 14.82
CA VAL A 144 22.02 -1.52 15.87
C VAL A 144 22.10 -0.30 16.81
N GLU A 145 23.23 0.39 16.86
CA GLU A 145 23.42 1.61 17.66
C GLU A 145 22.91 2.87 16.93
N SER A 146 22.60 2.76 15.63
CA SER A 146 22.06 3.86 14.84
C SER A 146 20.67 4.28 15.32
N ARG A 147 20.41 5.59 15.37
CA ARG A 147 19.13 6.11 15.88
C ARG A 147 18.03 6.07 14.83
N ASP A 148 18.37 6.42 13.60
CA ASP A 148 17.47 6.43 12.47
C ASP A 148 18.11 5.71 11.27
N LEU A 149 17.32 4.84 10.63
CA LEU A 149 17.65 4.21 9.37
C LEU A 149 16.48 4.36 8.41
N PHE A 150 16.79 4.87 7.22
CA PHE A 150 15.88 4.94 6.10
C PHE A 150 16.58 4.41 4.86
N TYR A 151 16.08 3.31 4.31
CA TYR A 151 16.57 2.73 3.07
C TYR A 151 15.46 2.76 2.03
N GLN A 152 15.76 3.28 0.84
CA GLN A 152 14.82 3.33 -0.28
C GLN A 152 15.53 2.94 -1.57
N ILE A 153 14.91 2.08 -2.36
CA ILE A 153 15.44 1.66 -3.66
C ILE A 153 14.32 1.37 -4.66
N ASN A 154 14.57 1.66 -5.94
CA ASN A 154 13.73 1.21 -7.05
C ASN A 154 14.49 0.14 -7.83
N ARG A 155 13.92 -1.07 -7.94
CA ARG A 155 14.47 -2.20 -8.71
C ARG A 155 13.52 -2.56 -9.86
N PRO A 156 13.59 -1.91 -11.03
CA PRO A 156 12.73 -2.26 -12.15
C PRO A 156 12.84 -3.75 -12.51
N ARG A 157 11.73 -4.37 -12.92
CA ARG A 157 11.68 -5.75 -13.42
C ARG A 157 10.66 -5.83 -14.54
N GLU A 158 10.94 -6.61 -15.58
CA GLU A 158 9.98 -6.82 -16.68
C GLU A 158 8.72 -7.53 -16.15
N SER A 159 7.54 -7.08 -16.60
CA SER A 159 6.26 -7.73 -16.32
C SER A 159 6.22 -9.10 -17.00
N ARG A 160 5.79 -10.11 -16.24
CA ARG A 160 5.54 -11.47 -16.75
C ARG A 160 4.27 -11.53 -17.59
N LEU A 161 3.32 -10.63 -17.35
CA LEU A 161 2.04 -10.57 -18.05
C LEU A 161 2.13 -9.74 -19.33
N MET A 162 2.91 -8.66 -19.32
CA MET A 162 3.00 -7.69 -20.41
C MET A 162 4.45 -7.55 -20.89
N PRO A 163 4.89 -8.42 -21.82
CA PRO A 163 6.25 -8.37 -22.36
C PRO A 163 6.62 -6.98 -22.89
N GLY A 164 7.84 -6.52 -22.59
CA GLY A 164 8.30 -5.18 -22.94
C GLY A 164 7.78 -4.06 -22.03
N THR A 165 6.99 -4.37 -20.99
CA THR A 165 6.59 -3.42 -19.95
C THR A 165 7.44 -3.61 -18.70
N GLU A 166 8.08 -2.54 -18.23
CA GLU A 166 8.77 -2.55 -16.95
C GLU A 166 7.80 -2.23 -15.79
N ILE A 167 7.95 -2.97 -14.70
CA ILE A 167 7.36 -2.68 -13.40
C ILE A 167 8.43 -2.03 -12.53
N ASN A 168 8.23 -0.77 -12.19
CA ASN A 168 8.99 -0.10 -11.15
C ASN A 168 8.63 -0.73 -9.81
N ARG A 169 9.64 -1.16 -9.05
CA ARG A 169 9.48 -1.75 -7.70
C ARG A 169 10.17 -0.86 -6.68
N LEU A 170 9.49 0.21 -6.29
CA LEU A 170 9.97 1.08 -5.23
C LEU A 170 9.68 0.42 -3.88
N SER A 171 10.69 0.34 -3.04
CA SER A 171 10.58 -0.13 -1.67
C SER A 171 11.26 0.82 -0.71
N LYS A 172 10.71 0.91 0.50
CA LYS A 172 11.27 1.64 1.61
C LYS A 172 11.25 0.76 2.84
N TRP A 173 12.31 0.77 3.61
CA TRP A 173 12.40 0.10 4.90
C TRP A 173 12.92 1.07 5.95
N SER A 174 12.32 1.04 7.13
CA SER A 174 12.75 1.84 8.26
C SER A 174 12.40 1.17 9.59
N ALA A 175 13.12 1.59 10.64
CA ALA A 175 12.67 1.35 12.01
C ALA A 175 11.69 2.48 12.38
N ALA A 176 10.49 2.12 12.81
CA ALA A 176 9.45 3.03 13.22
C ALA A 176 9.33 3.05 14.74
N GLN A 177 9.16 4.25 15.31
CA GLN A 177 8.81 4.46 16.70
C GLN A 177 7.60 5.41 16.76
N ILE A 178 6.51 4.97 17.39
CA ILE A 178 5.32 5.78 17.63
C ILE A 178 5.15 5.93 19.14
N THR A 179 4.93 7.15 19.61
CA THR A 179 4.60 7.41 21.02
C THR A 179 3.09 7.40 21.18
N GLN A 180 2.53 6.38 21.82
CA GLN A 180 1.11 6.33 22.13
C GLN A 180 0.83 7.10 23.42
N PHE A 181 -0.06 8.09 23.35
CA PHE A 181 -0.57 8.78 24.51
C PHE A 181 -1.86 8.12 24.98
N SER A 182 -1.89 7.68 26.24
CA SER A 182 -3.09 7.20 26.91
C SER A 182 -3.44 8.12 28.07
N THR A 183 -4.70 8.57 28.12
CA THR A 183 -5.24 9.37 29.22
C THR A 183 -6.19 8.51 30.04
N SER A 184 -5.74 8.03 31.21
CA SER A 184 -6.59 7.33 32.18
C SER A 184 -6.58 8.08 33.51
N THR A 185 -7.76 8.49 34.00
CA THR A 185 -8.00 9.04 35.34
C THR A 185 -6.90 9.99 35.86
N GLY A 186 -6.62 11.06 35.13
CA GLY A 186 -5.75 12.16 35.57
C GLY A 186 -4.24 11.97 35.37
N ALA A 187 -3.79 10.80 34.94
CA ALA A 187 -2.40 10.58 34.52
C ALA A 187 -2.33 10.34 33.01
N SER A 188 -1.41 11.04 32.34
CA SER A 188 -1.05 10.75 30.95
C SER A 188 0.18 9.85 30.95
N SER A 189 0.09 8.68 30.33
CA SER A 189 1.24 7.83 30.07
C SER A 189 1.57 7.84 28.58
N ALA A 190 2.87 7.91 28.28
CA ALA A 190 3.40 7.81 26.93
C ALA A 190 4.16 6.49 26.83
N LEU A 191 3.66 5.56 26.02
CA LEU A 191 4.32 4.28 25.77
C LEU A 191 4.87 4.27 24.35
N PRO A 192 6.19 4.09 24.15
CA PRO A 192 6.75 3.93 22.83
C PRO A 192 6.38 2.55 22.27
N ILE A 193 5.98 2.53 21.00
CA ILE A 193 5.73 1.33 20.22
C ILE A 193 6.77 1.31 19.11
N PHE A 194 7.43 0.18 18.95
CA PHE A 194 8.49 -0.01 17.95
C PHE A 194 8.03 -0.97 16.86
N GLY A 195 8.51 -0.77 15.65
CA GLY A 195 8.21 -1.65 14.52
C GLY A 195 9.24 -1.56 13.41
N VAL A 196 9.30 -2.59 12.56
CA VAL A 196 9.95 -2.50 11.25
C VAL A 196 8.87 -2.21 10.23
N ARG A 197 8.98 -1.08 9.54
CA ARG A 197 7.99 -0.66 8.55
C ARG A 197 8.56 -0.82 7.15
N CYS A 198 7.77 -1.43 6.27
CA CYS A 198 8.09 -1.55 4.85
C CYS A 198 6.96 -0.93 4.02
N GLU A 199 7.34 -0.02 3.12
CA GLU A 199 6.44 0.53 2.11
C GLU A 199 6.87 0.00 0.75
N VAL A 200 5.93 -0.55 -0.01
CA VAL A 200 6.13 -0.96 -1.41
C VAL A 200 5.24 -0.12 -2.29
N ASP A 201 5.77 0.36 -3.41
CA ASP A 201 5.05 1.09 -4.46
C ASP A 201 5.47 0.52 -5.80
N LEU A 202 4.59 -0.32 -6.35
CA LEU A 202 4.76 -1.02 -7.62
C LEU A 202 4.00 -0.25 -8.68
N SER A 203 4.59 -0.01 -9.85
CA SER A 203 3.84 0.64 -10.93
C SER A 203 4.36 0.26 -12.31
N THR A 204 3.46 0.20 -13.28
CA THR A 204 3.86 0.11 -14.68
C THR A 204 4.57 1.39 -15.12
N ALA A 205 5.51 1.27 -16.05
CA ALA A 205 6.21 2.41 -16.64
C ALA A 205 5.23 3.38 -17.33
N PRO A 206 5.43 4.71 -17.23
CA PRO A 206 4.56 5.73 -17.84
C PRO A 206 4.45 5.64 -19.37
N GLU A 207 5.48 5.13 -20.04
CA GLU A 207 5.64 5.17 -21.49
C GLU A 207 4.83 4.09 -22.22
N VAL A 208 4.29 3.11 -21.49
CA VAL A 208 3.45 2.06 -22.06
C VAL A 208 2.00 2.50 -21.97
N LEU A 209 1.39 2.81 -23.12
CA LEU A 209 -0.07 2.97 -23.20
C LEU A 209 -0.71 1.60 -22.99
N LEU A 210 -1.04 1.30 -21.74
CA LEU A 210 -1.74 0.06 -21.43
C LEU A 210 -3.12 0.07 -22.09
N GLN A 211 -3.39 -0.95 -22.92
CA GLN A 211 -4.74 -1.25 -23.39
C GLN A 211 -5.33 -2.33 -22.48
N LEU A 212 -5.47 -2.02 -21.19
CA LEU A 212 -5.97 -2.99 -20.21
C LEU A 212 -7.38 -3.43 -20.56
N ASN A 213 -7.52 -4.70 -20.92
CA ASN A 213 -8.80 -5.39 -20.83
C ASN A 213 -9.00 -5.91 -19.38
N THR A 214 -10.18 -6.47 -19.12
CA THR A 214 -10.55 -7.01 -17.80
C THR A 214 -9.55 -8.04 -17.26
N GLN A 215 -9.11 -8.98 -18.09
CA GLN A 215 -8.19 -10.04 -17.67
C GLN A 215 -6.80 -9.47 -17.37
N ASP A 216 -6.39 -8.43 -18.11
CA ASP A 216 -5.09 -7.79 -17.92
C ASP A 216 -4.99 -7.10 -16.55
N LEU A 217 -6.03 -6.37 -16.11
CA LEU A 217 -5.96 -5.66 -14.82
C LEU A 217 -5.90 -6.64 -13.64
N ARG A 218 -6.74 -7.69 -13.63
CA ARG A 218 -6.67 -8.71 -12.57
C ARG A 218 -5.29 -9.36 -12.55
N GLY A 219 -4.80 -9.82 -13.71
CA GLY A 219 -3.49 -10.46 -13.80
C GLY A 219 -2.36 -9.55 -13.34
N LEU A 220 -2.43 -8.25 -13.66
CA LEU A 220 -1.44 -7.26 -13.23
C LEU A 220 -1.48 -7.02 -11.72
N LEU A 221 -2.68 -6.94 -11.13
CA LEU A 221 -2.83 -6.83 -9.67
C LEU A 221 -2.32 -8.09 -8.97
N ASP A 222 -2.59 -9.28 -9.51
CA ASP A 222 -2.05 -10.53 -8.98
C ASP A 222 -0.51 -10.54 -9.06
N GLU A 223 0.08 -10.08 -10.17
CA GLU A 223 1.53 -9.89 -10.31
C GLU A 223 2.09 -8.91 -9.26
N PHE A 224 1.43 -7.76 -9.03
CA PHE A 224 1.81 -6.80 -8.00
C PHE A 224 1.71 -7.38 -6.58
N THR A 225 0.66 -8.14 -6.27
CA THR A 225 0.56 -8.80 -4.96
C THR A 225 1.66 -9.83 -4.75
N ALA A 226 2.04 -10.58 -5.79
CA ALA A 226 3.15 -11.53 -5.71
C ALA A 226 4.50 -10.82 -5.48
N LEU A 227 4.79 -9.76 -6.25
CA LEU A 227 6.02 -8.98 -6.11
C LEU A 227 6.12 -8.30 -4.74
N SER A 228 5.02 -7.74 -4.22
CA SER A 228 5.03 -7.11 -2.89
C SER A 228 5.28 -8.12 -1.77
N ARG A 229 4.73 -9.34 -1.85
CA ARG A 229 5.04 -10.41 -0.89
C ARG A 229 6.51 -10.81 -0.94
N GLU A 230 7.07 -10.98 -2.13
CA GLU A 230 8.50 -11.24 -2.34
C GLU A 230 9.36 -10.19 -1.62
N MET A 231 8.99 -8.90 -1.74
CA MET A 231 9.71 -7.78 -1.11
C MET A 231 9.56 -7.74 0.42
N PHE A 232 8.42 -8.16 0.97
CA PHE A 232 8.23 -8.28 2.42
C PHE A 232 9.02 -9.46 3.01
N GLU A 233 9.12 -10.58 2.29
CA GLU A 233 9.76 -11.79 2.78
C GLU A 233 11.29 -11.79 2.60
N GLU A 234 11.75 -11.25 1.47
CA GLU A 234 13.15 -11.35 1.04
C GLU A 234 13.89 -10.00 1.10
N GLY A 235 13.18 -8.88 1.29
CA GLY A 235 13.79 -7.55 1.42
C GLY A 235 14.31 -6.98 0.09
N ASP A 236 15.52 -6.41 0.09
CA ASP A 236 16.13 -5.86 -1.15
C ASP A 236 16.67 -6.99 -2.04
N ILE A 237 15.86 -7.35 -3.03
CA ILE A 237 16.16 -8.34 -4.06
C ILE A 237 16.26 -7.71 -5.45
N LYS A 238 17.13 -8.27 -6.28
CA LYS A 238 17.31 -7.82 -7.66
C LYS A 238 16.19 -8.30 -8.58
#